data_AF-A0A1G0HCF2-F1
#
_entry.id   AF-A0A1G0HCF2-F1
#
_cell.length_a   1.000
_cell.length_b   1.000
_cell.length_c   1.000
_cell.angle_alpha   90.00
_cell.angle_beta   90.00
_cell.angle_gamma   90.00
#
_symmetry.space_group_name_H-M   'P 1'
#
loop_
_entity.id
_entity.type
_entity.pdbx_description
1 polymer ?
#
loop_
_entity_poly.entity_id
_entity_poly.type
_entity_poly.pdbx_seq_one_letter_code
_entity_poly.pdbx_strand_id
1 'polypeptide(L)'
;MEFIIKKIIYTIKNHGLFGLCKEFYFSLIAIPFVFIILLINPWIKIRLIKLYSWRIGHFGSNVHLMLCFLQQYKDQNCYKRFYYADPYKICNKQLYKMWKRVLFIVPYRRICFQIDRLLTVLQKEKYLDDPVKQFEYSSHGYDQWGFYHTLRAQKPYLKFTYKEIKKGEFLLQKLGITQGSRFICLLVRDSKYLQIQMNNDGSYDRYRDANIVNYNEAITLLTNKGYYVVRMGKVVDKKLDLKNNLVIDYANHPLRSDFLDIFLAAHCYFFISSSTGLDCIPRILGRPLLLTNYPLSDFNFTNYDMYIPKLVRSINEDRLLTFNEIFLIFHAYKKQGVRGPKMINHKWEFIENTPDDITNAVEDMVHYLSNQTITNEEKILQSKFWEYFPLPLPIPYDEITKLRVSPRFLKKYYSLLQ
;
A
#
# COMPACT_ATOMS: atom_id res chain seq x y z
N MET A 1 3.92 -10.86 -32.89
CA MET A 1 4.02 -12.34 -32.83
C MET A 1 4.76 -12.80 -31.57
N GLU A 2 5.92 -12.21 -31.26
CA GLU A 2 6.79 -12.56 -30.12
C GLU A 2 6.11 -12.53 -28.73
N PHE A 3 5.26 -11.53 -28.44
CA PHE A 3 4.51 -11.44 -27.18
C PHE A 3 3.55 -12.62 -26.97
N ILE A 4 2.87 -13.06 -28.03
CA ILE A 4 1.92 -14.16 -27.97
C ILE A 4 2.67 -15.47 -27.68
N ILE A 5 3.81 -15.69 -28.33
CA ILE A 5 4.68 -16.85 -28.12
C ILE A 5 5.20 -16.88 -26.68
N LYS A 6 5.76 -15.78 -26.18
CA LYS A 6 6.22 -15.66 -24.78
C LYS A 6 5.10 -15.96 -23.78
N LYS A 7 3.87 -15.52 -24.06
CA LYS A 7 2.71 -15.77 -23.19
C LYS A 7 2.21 -17.22 -23.25
N ILE A 8 2.20 -17.84 -24.42
CA ILE A 8 1.84 -19.26 -24.56
C ILE A 8 2.83 -20.10 -23.75
N ILE A 9 4.13 -19.84 -23.92
CA ILE A 9 5.20 -20.51 -23.15
C ILE A 9 5.00 -20.28 -21.64
N TYR A 10 4.76 -19.04 -21.20
CA TYR A 10 4.50 -18.73 -19.79
C TYR A 10 3.26 -19.46 -19.24
N THR A 11 2.18 -19.50 -20.02
CA THR A 11 0.91 -20.11 -19.58
C THR A 11 1.06 -21.62 -19.49
N ILE A 12 1.70 -22.26 -20.47
CA ILE A 12 2.00 -23.69 -20.44
C ILE A 12 2.90 -24.00 -19.23
N LYS A 13 3.96 -23.20 -19.02
CA LYS A 13 4.91 -23.41 -17.92
C LYS A 13 4.28 -23.33 -16.53
N ASN A 14 3.30 -22.43 -16.33
CA ASN A 14 2.70 -22.20 -15.00
C ASN A 14 1.34 -22.87 -14.79
N HIS A 15 0.61 -23.18 -15.86
CA HIS A 15 -0.78 -23.65 -15.80
C HIS A 15 -1.07 -24.85 -16.72
N GLY A 16 -0.05 -25.36 -17.41
CA GLY A 16 -0.17 -26.50 -18.32
C GLY A 16 -1.05 -26.25 -19.54
N LEU A 17 -1.29 -27.31 -20.30
CA LEU A 17 -2.14 -27.27 -21.49
C LEU A 17 -3.60 -26.91 -21.16
N PHE A 18 -4.10 -27.37 -20.01
CA PHE A 18 -5.43 -27.02 -19.52
C PHE A 18 -5.61 -25.51 -19.29
N GLY A 19 -4.60 -24.84 -18.72
CA GLY A 19 -4.60 -23.39 -18.56
C GLY A 19 -4.70 -22.65 -19.90
N LEU A 20 -4.00 -23.15 -20.92
CA LEU A 20 -4.04 -22.59 -22.28
C LEU A 20 -5.41 -22.79 -22.94
N CYS A 21 -5.97 -24.01 -22.89
CA CYS A 21 -7.31 -24.30 -23.40
C CYS A 21 -8.38 -23.42 -22.74
N LYS A 22 -8.25 -23.18 -21.43
CA LYS A 22 -9.16 -22.31 -20.69
C LYS A 22 -9.09 -20.86 -21.15
N GLU A 23 -7.89 -20.32 -21.40
CA GLU A 23 -7.72 -18.98 -21.95
C GLU A 23 -8.29 -18.86 -23.37
N PHE A 24 -8.14 -19.90 -24.20
CA PHE A 24 -8.70 -19.95 -25.54
C PHE A 24 -10.24 -19.97 -25.52
N TYR A 25 -10.83 -20.80 -24.66
CA TYR A 25 -12.28 -20.88 -24.45
C TYR A 25 -12.88 -19.51 -24.08
N PHE A 26 -12.30 -18.80 -23.11
CA PHE A 26 -12.77 -17.45 -22.76
C PHE A 26 -12.53 -16.43 -23.88
N SER A 27 -11.49 -16.61 -24.69
CA SER A 27 -11.24 -15.74 -25.85
C SER A 27 -12.32 -15.93 -26.91
N LEU A 28 -12.74 -17.17 -27.20
CA LEU A 28 -13.84 -17.45 -28.11
C LEU A 28 -15.15 -16.79 -27.65
N ILE A 29 -15.47 -16.88 -26.36
CA ILE A 29 -16.65 -16.23 -25.78
C ILE A 29 -16.55 -14.70 -25.87
N ALA A 30 -15.35 -14.13 -25.75
CA ALA A 30 -15.15 -12.68 -25.81
C ALA A 30 -15.34 -12.08 -27.21
N ILE A 31 -15.12 -12.85 -28.28
CA ILE A 31 -15.13 -12.37 -29.67
C ILE A 31 -16.45 -11.66 -30.04
N PRO A 32 -17.65 -12.25 -29.83
CA PRO A 32 -18.91 -11.58 -30.13
C PRO A 32 -19.06 -10.22 -29.43
N PHE A 33 -18.66 -10.13 -28.16
CA PHE A 33 -18.73 -8.88 -27.41
C PHE A 33 -17.75 -7.83 -27.93
N VAL A 34 -16.55 -8.24 -28.35
CA VAL A 34 -15.57 -7.34 -28.99
C VAL A 34 -16.15 -6.77 -30.28
N PHE A 35 -16.76 -7.61 -31.13
CA PHE A 35 -17.42 -7.14 -32.34
C PHE A 35 -18.54 -6.13 -32.06
N ILE A 36 -19.40 -6.42 -31.09
CA ILE A 36 -20.47 -5.50 -30.68
C ILE A 36 -19.89 -4.16 -30.19
N ILE A 37 -18.84 -4.19 -29.36
CA ILE A 37 -18.18 -2.97 -28.87
C ILE A 37 -17.57 -2.17 -30.02
N LEU A 38 -16.92 -2.82 -30.98
CA LEU A 38 -16.33 -2.16 -32.14
C LEU A 38 -17.39 -1.53 -33.06
N LEU A 39 -18.52 -2.23 -33.26
CA LEU A 39 -19.66 -1.71 -34.02
C LEU A 39 -20.24 -0.46 -33.37
N ILE A 40 -20.37 -0.44 -32.04
CA ILE A 40 -20.97 0.68 -31.29
C ILE A 40 -19.98 1.86 -31.09
N ASN A 41 -18.68 1.60 -31.21
CA ASN A 41 -17.59 2.57 -30.93
C ASN A 41 -17.72 3.94 -31.63
N PRO A 42 -18.27 4.08 -32.85
CA PRO A 42 -18.49 5.38 -33.48
C PRO A 42 -19.45 6.29 -32.70
N TRP A 43 -20.43 5.71 -31.99
CA TRP A 43 -21.44 6.46 -31.25
C TRP A 43 -21.13 6.53 -29.75
N ILE A 44 -20.66 5.42 -29.16
CA ILE A 44 -20.36 5.33 -27.73
C ILE A 44 -19.00 4.67 -27.54
N LYS A 45 -18.05 5.42 -27.00
CA LYS A 45 -16.72 4.90 -26.68
C LYS A 45 -16.78 4.10 -25.39
N ILE A 46 -16.86 2.78 -25.51
CA ILE A 46 -16.86 1.86 -24.37
C ILE A 46 -15.41 1.57 -23.93
N ARG A 47 -15.16 1.59 -22.62
CA ARG A 47 -13.87 1.26 -22.01
C ARG A 47 -14.07 0.26 -20.88
N LEU A 48 -13.31 -0.83 -20.88
CA LEU A 48 -13.28 -1.77 -19.76
C LEU A 48 -12.12 -1.37 -18.88
N ILE A 49 -12.35 -1.11 -17.60
CA ILE A 49 -11.30 -0.68 -16.66
C ILE A 49 -11.00 -1.82 -15.70
N LYS A 50 -9.77 -2.31 -15.74
CA LYS A 50 -9.30 -3.39 -14.87
C LYS A 50 -8.91 -2.87 -13.48
N LEU A 51 -9.54 -3.41 -12.44
CA LEU A 51 -9.18 -3.13 -11.05
C LEU A 51 -8.11 -4.11 -10.58
N TYR A 52 -6.96 -3.58 -10.16
CA TYR A 52 -5.80 -4.34 -9.66
C TYR A 52 -6.13 -5.06 -8.34
N SER A 53 -6.85 -6.18 -8.41
CA SER A 53 -7.61 -6.76 -7.28
C SER A 53 -6.95 -7.92 -6.55
N TRP A 54 -5.78 -8.36 -7.01
CA TRP A 54 -5.05 -9.50 -6.46
C TRP A 54 -3.95 -9.11 -5.46
N ARG A 55 -3.66 -7.80 -5.32
CA ARG A 55 -2.77 -7.25 -4.29
C ARG A 55 -3.49 -6.13 -3.55
N ILE A 56 -3.63 -6.25 -2.23
CA ILE A 56 -4.45 -5.34 -1.43
C ILE A 56 -3.97 -3.89 -1.47
N GLY A 57 -2.65 -3.66 -1.50
CA GLY A 57 -2.07 -2.31 -1.63
C GLY A 57 -2.59 -1.60 -2.88
N HIS A 58 -2.45 -2.25 -4.04
CA HIS A 58 -2.95 -1.72 -5.30
C HIS A 58 -4.48 -1.70 -5.36
N PHE A 59 -5.17 -2.71 -4.82
CA PHE A 59 -6.62 -2.74 -4.88
C PHE A 59 -7.27 -1.63 -4.05
N GLY A 60 -6.67 -1.26 -2.93
CA GLY A 60 -7.08 -0.10 -2.14
C GLY A 60 -6.69 1.21 -2.82
N SER A 61 -5.38 1.41 -3.05
CA SER A 61 -4.85 2.70 -3.49
C SER A 61 -5.17 3.04 -4.93
N ASN A 62 -5.00 2.14 -5.90
CA ASN A 62 -5.25 2.45 -7.30
C ASN A 62 -6.71 2.84 -7.53
N VAL A 63 -7.65 2.07 -6.95
CA VAL A 63 -9.10 2.33 -7.09
C VAL A 63 -9.47 3.66 -6.43
N HIS A 64 -8.90 3.94 -5.27
CA HIS A 64 -9.14 5.18 -4.57
C HIS A 64 -8.61 6.40 -5.33
N LEU A 65 -7.35 6.35 -5.81
CA LEU A 65 -6.76 7.43 -6.60
C LEU A 65 -7.48 7.64 -7.93
N MET A 66 -7.95 6.56 -8.55
CA MET A 66 -8.80 6.63 -9.75
C MET A 66 -10.11 7.40 -9.48
N LEU A 67 -10.75 7.17 -8.32
CA LEU A 67 -11.96 7.89 -7.94
C LEU A 67 -11.67 9.37 -7.66
N CYS A 68 -10.58 9.68 -6.95
CA CYS A 68 -10.13 11.07 -6.76
C CYS A 68 -9.86 11.77 -8.08
N PHE A 69 -9.16 11.09 -9.01
CA PHE A 69 -8.89 11.60 -10.34
C PHE A 69 -10.19 11.92 -11.09
N LEU A 70 -11.15 11.01 -11.11
CA LEU A 70 -12.46 11.20 -11.74
C LEU A 70 -13.28 12.33 -11.09
N GLN A 71 -13.13 12.55 -9.78
CA GLN A 71 -13.81 13.64 -9.07
C GLN A 71 -13.21 15.00 -9.43
N GLN A 72 -11.88 15.11 -9.51
CA GLN A 72 -11.18 16.36 -9.76
C GLN A 72 -11.18 16.74 -11.24
N TYR A 73 -10.89 15.77 -12.11
CA TYR A 73 -10.86 15.96 -13.55
C TYR A 73 -12.20 15.52 -14.11
N LYS A 74 -13.12 16.48 -14.28
CA LYS A 74 -14.39 16.23 -14.98
C LYS A 74 -14.08 15.63 -16.35
N ASP A 75 -14.76 14.55 -16.66
CA ASP A 75 -14.52 13.75 -17.85
C ASP A 75 -14.83 14.58 -19.10
N GLN A 76 -13.80 15.07 -19.77
CA GLN A 76 -13.95 15.80 -21.05
C GLN A 76 -14.28 14.84 -22.20
N ASN A 77 -13.98 13.55 -22.01
CA ASN A 77 -14.18 12.52 -23.00
C ASN A 77 -15.38 11.67 -22.58
N CYS A 78 -16.45 11.62 -23.38
CA CYS A 78 -17.69 10.89 -23.06
C CYS A 78 -17.54 9.35 -23.05
N TYR A 79 -16.62 8.80 -22.25
CA TYR A 79 -16.36 7.37 -22.17
C TYR A 79 -17.40 6.65 -21.31
N LYS A 80 -17.97 5.56 -21.83
CA LYS A 80 -18.77 4.63 -21.03
C LYS A 80 -17.85 3.56 -20.42
N ARG A 81 -17.54 3.71 -19.14
CA ARG A 81 -16.61 2.83 -18.40
C ARG A 81 -17.34 1.68 -17.72
N PHE A 82 -16.81 0.46 -17.87
CA PHE A 82 -17.22 -0.74 -17.14
C PHE A 82 -16.05 -1.30 -16.36
N TYR A 83 -16.22 -1.52 -15.06
CA TYR A 83 -15.13 -1.96 -14.19
C TYR A 83 -15.16 -3.48 -14.00
N TYR A 84 -14.00 -4.12 -13.96
CA TYR A 84 -13.90 -5.54 -13.66
C TYR A 84 -12.65 -5.82 -12.81
N ALA A 85 -12.74 -6.80 -11.91
CA ALA A 85 -11.59 -7.24 -11.13
C ALA A 85 -10.68 -8.15 -11.95
N ASP A 86 -9.37 -8.16 -11.67
CA ASP A 86 -8.44 -9.14 -12.26
C ASP A 86 -8.95 -10.60 -12.24
N PRO A 87 -8.52 -11.43 -13.23
CA PRO A 87 -8.89 -12.84 -13.29
C PRO A 87 -8.25 -13.70 -12.17
N TYR A 88 -7.26 -13.17 -11.45
CA TYR A 88 -6.56 -13.82 -10.33
C TYR A 88 -7.38 -13.89 -9.05
N LYS A 89 -6.89 -14.56 -8.00
CA LYS A 89 -7.59 -14.60 -6.71
C LYS A 89 -7.76 -13.18 -6.13
N ILE A 90 -8.97 -12.83 -5.73
CA ILE A 90 -9.25 -11.56 -5.04
C ILE A 90 -8.48 -11.54 -3.71
N CYS A 91 -7.74 -10.46 -3.44
CA CYS A 91 -6.86 -10.38 -2.28
C CYS A 91 -7.61 -10.32 -0.94
N ASN A 92 -8.77 -9.67 -0.93
CA ASN A 92 -9.64 -9.51 0.24
C ASN A 92 -11.10 -9.37 -0.20
N LYS A 93 -11.96 -10.30 0.22
CA LYS A 93 -13.38 -10.36 -0.15
C LYS A 93 -14.19 -9.20 0.41
N GLN A 94 -13.87 -8.70 1.61
CA GLN A 94 -14.59 -7.57 2.21
C GLN A 94 -14.31 -6.29 1.42
N LEU A 95 -13.05 -6.01 1.09
CA LEU A 95 -12.68 -4.86 0.27
C LEU A 95 -13.37 -4.90 -1.11
N TYR A 96 -13.40 -6.08 -1.75
CA TYR A 96 -14.13 -6.27 -3.01
C TYR A 96 -15.63 -5.96 -2.86
N LYS A 97 -16.27 -6.46 -1.80
CA LYS A 97 -17.67 -6.16 -1.48
C LYS A 97 -17.90 -4.66 -1.28
N MET A 98 -16.98 -3.97 -0.60
CA MET A 98 -17.07 -2.53 -0.37
C MET A 98 -16.93 -1.75 -1.68
N TRP A 99 -15.98 -2.11 -2.54
CA TRP A 99 -15.83 -1.46 -3.86
C TRP A 99 -17.02 -1.70 -4.78
N LYS A 100 -17.66 -2.87 -4.74
CA LYS A 100 -18.93 -3.12 -5.48
C LYS A 100 -20.08 -2.19 -5.09
N ARG A 101 -20.03 -1.54 -3.93
CA ARG A 101 -21.03 -0.54 -3.52
C ARG A 101 -20.74 0.84 -4.10
N VAL A 102 -19.49 1.11 -4.47
CA VAL A 102 -19.05 2.39 -5.04
C VAL A 102 -19.02 2.33 -6.57
N LEU A 103 -18.62 1.19 -7.12
CA LEU A 103 -18.47 0.94 -8.55
C LEU A 103 -19.35 -0.22 -8.99
N PHE A 104 -19.95 -0.10 -10.17
CA PHE A 104 -20.56 -1.25 -10.84
C PHE A 104 -19.44 -2.16 -11.40
N ILE A 105 -19.09 -3.19 -10.63
CA ILE A 105 -18.06 -4.17 -11.02
C ILE A 105 -18.73 -5.39 -11.64
N VAL A 106 -18.41 -5.65 -12.91
CA VAL A 106 -18.95 -6.76 -13.70
C VAL A 106 -18.43 -8.10 -13.15
N PRO A 107 -19.29 -9.12 -12.97
CA PRO A 107 -18.91 -10.40 -12.35
C PRO A 107 -18.05 -11.30 -13.26
N TYR A 108 -18.20 -11.20 -14.59
CA TYR A 108 -17.55 -12.07 -15.57
C TYR A 108 -16.10 -11.70 -15.89
N ARG A 109 -15.30 -11.49 -14.83
CA ARG A 109 -13.92 -10.97 -14.89
C ARG A 109 -13.00 -11.62 -15.92
N ARG A 110 -13.10 -12.94 -16.15
CA ARG A 110 -12.25 -13.63 -17.14
C ARG A 110 -12.65 -13.26 -18.57
N ILE A 111 -13.95 -13.18 -18.86
CA ILE A 111 -14.46 -12.76 -20.16
C ILE A 111 -14.11 -11.28 -20.38
N CYS A 112 -14.37 -10.42 -19.37
CA CYS A 112 -13.99 -9.01 -19.42
C CYS A 112 -12.50 -8.82 -19.70
N PHE A 113 -11.64 -9.59 -19.05
CA PHE A 113 -10.20 -9.58 -19.29
C PHE A 113 -9.83 -9.93 -20.74
N GLN A 114 -10.49 -10.94 -21.33
CA GLN A 114 -10.24 -11.27 -22.74
C GLN A 114 -10.76 -10.19 -23.70
N ILE A 115 -11.95 -9.62 -23.43
CA ILE A 115 -12.51 -8.50 -24.21
C ILE A 115 -11.55 -7.32 -24.18
N ASP A 116 -11.14 -6.89 -22.98
CA ASP A 116 -10.24 -5.76 -22.75
C ASP A 116 -8.88 -5.97 -23.46
N ARG A 117 -8.34 -7.19 -23.38
CA ARG A 117 -7.11 -7.58 -24.08
C ARG A 117 -7.26 -7.49 -25.60
N LEU A 118 -8.34 -8.05 -26.16
CA LEU A 118 -8.57 -8.05 -27.60
C LEU A 118 -8.79 -6.62 -28.12
N LEU A 119 -9.56 -5.79 -27.40
CA LEU A 119 -9.74 -4.38 -27.75
C LEU A 119 -8.41 -3.61 -27.72
N THR A 120 -7.56 -3.88 -26.73
CA THR A 120 -6.21 -3.29 -26.65
C THR A 120 -5.35 -3.66 -27.86
N VAL A 121 -5.41 -4.93 -28.31
CA VAL A 121 -4.65 -5.38 -29.50
C VAL A 121 -5.19 -4.76 -30.79
N LEU A 122 -6.52 -4.70 -30.94
CA LEU A 122 -7.16 -4.24 -32.18
C LEU A 122 -7.13 -2.72 -32.34
N GLN A 123 -7.29 -1.96 -31.26
CA GLN A 123 -7.42 -0.50 -31.30
C GLN A 123 -6.19 0.26 -30.76
N LYS A 124 -5.28 -0.42 -30.04
CA LYS A 124 -4.02 0.14 -29.51
C LYS A 124 -4.26 1.47 -28.77
N GLU A 125 -3.55 2.53 -29.17
CA GLU A 125 -3.59 3.86 -28.55
C GLU A 125 -5.00 4.44 -28.48
N LYS A 126 -5.84 4.24 -29.50
CA LYS A 126 -7.23 4.70 -29.52
C LYS A 126 -8.09 4.08 -28.41
N TYR A 127 -7.71 2.93 -27.86
CA TYR A 127 -8.41 2.33 -26.73
C TYR A 127 -7.77 2.65 -25.37
N LEU A 128 -6.46 2.90 -25.38
CA LEU A 128 -5.68 3.23 -24.20
C LEU A 128 -5.68 4.73 -23.85
N ASP A 129 -6.26 5.56 -24.71
CA ASP A 129 -6.40 7.02 -24.57
C ASP A 129 -7.29 7.48 -23.41
N ASP A 130 -8.02 6.58 -22.76
CA ASP A 130 -8.78 6.91 -21.56
C ASP A 130 -7.80 7.10 -20.38
N PRO A 131 -7.73 8.29 -19.76
CA PRO A 131 -6.80 8.56 -18.67
C PRO A 131 -7.01 7.63 -17.47
N VAL A 132 -8.18 7.01 -17.32
CA VAL A 132 -8.44 6.04 -16.25
C VAL A 132 -7.64 4.73 -16.44
N LYS A 133 -7.25 4.38 -17.67
CA LYS A 133 -6.48 3.16 -17.98
C LYS A 133 -5.12 3.11 -17.27
N GLN A 134 -4.56 4.25 -16.87
CA GLN A 134 -3.30 4.30 -16.16
C GLN A 134 -3.36 3.60 -14.79
N PHE A 135 -4.53 3.66 -14.11
CA PHE A 135 -4.73 3.06 -12.78
C PHE A 135 -4.80 1.53 -12.77
N GLU A 136 -4.81 0.87 -13.92
CA GLU A 136 -4.80 -0.58 -14.02
C GLU A 136 -3.46 -1.24 -13.68
N TYR A 137 -2.40 -0.43 -13.58
CA TYR A 137 -1.02 -0.89 -13.43
C TYR A 137 -0.44 -0.53 -12.06
N SER A 138 0.60 -1.25 -11.64
CA SER A 138 1.26 -1.01 -10.36
C SER A 138 1.97 0.35 -10.28
N SER A 139 2.30 0.97 -11.43
CA SER A 139 2.98 2.26 -11.52
C SER A 139 2.12 3.44 -11.04
N HIS A 140 0.78 3.33 -11.10
CA HIS A 140 -0.15 4.39 -10.72
C HIS A 140 -0.89 4.09 -9.40
N GLY A 141 -0.28 3.26 -8.54
CA GLY A 141 -0.70 3.11 -7.14
C GLY A 141 -0.13 4.18 -6.21
N TYR A 142 0.68 5.10 -6.73
CA TYR A 142 1.29 6.21 -6.01
C TYR A 142 0.53 7.51 -6.30
N ASP A 143 0.47 8.38 -5.30
CA ASP A 143 -0.29 9.62 -5.38
C ASP A 143 0.56 10.75 -5.97
N GLN A 144 0.65 10.77 -7.29
CA GLN A 144 1.41 11.79 -8.02
C GLN A 144 0.70 13.15 -8.04
N TRP A 145 -0.60 13.18 -7.73
CA TRP A 145 -1.44 14.37 -7.77
C TRP A 145 -1.67 14.99 -6.39
N GLY A 146 -1.17 14.36 -5.32
CA GLY A 146 -1.36 14.82 -3.95
C GLY A 146 -2.81 14.70 -3.45
N PHE A 147 -3.62 13.81 -4.03
CA PHE A 147 -5.01 13.60 -3.60
C PHE A 147 -5.13 13.22 -2.12
N TYR A 148 -4.17 12.46 -1.58
CA TYR A 148 -4.16 12.10 -0.17
C TYR A 148 -4.07 13.31 0.76
N HIS A 149 -3.50 14.44 0.33
CA HIS A 149 -3.43 15.64 1.16
C HIS A 149 -4.83 16.23 1.41
N THR A 150 -5.72 16.19 0.42
CA THR A 150 -7.09 16.69 0.51
C THR A 150 -8.04 15.69 1.17
N LEU A 151 -7.65 14.41 1.30
CA LEU A 151 -8.50 13.34 1.78
C LEU A 151 -8.89 13.40 3.26
N ARG A 152 -8.17 14.10 4.13
CA ARG A 152 -8.70 14.35 5.49
C ARG A 152 -9.82 15.38 5.51
N ALA A 153 -9.87 16.27 4.54
CA ALA A 153 -10.98 17.19 4.35
C ALA A 153 -12.15 16.51 3.60
N GLN A 154 -11.89 15.44 2.84
CA GLN A 154 -12.89 14.72 2.09
C GLN A 154 -13.40 13.47 2.83
N LYS A 155 -14.68 13.12 2.62
CA LYS A 155 -15.25 11.88 3.17
C LYS A 155 -14.70 10.67 2.40
N PRO A 156 -14.22 9.60 3.07
CA PRO A 156 -13.81 8.39 2.39
C PRO A 156 -14.90 7.81 1.48
N TYR A 157 -14.50 7.33 0.29
CA TYR A 157 -15.40 6.65 -0.65
C TYR A 157 -15.97 5.36 -0.06
N LEU A 158 -15.15 4.65 0.71
CA LEU A 158 -15.54 3.40 1.35
C LEU A 158 -16.24 3.67 2.67
N LYS A 159 -17.41 3.06 2.86
CA LYS A 159 -18.18 3.12 4.10
C LYS A 159 -18.59 1.71 4.53
N PHE A 160 -18.57 1.48 5.85
CA PHE A 160 -19.17 0.31 6.45
C PHE A 160 -20.68 0.49 6.56
N THR A 161 -21.43 -0.58 6.34
CA THR A 161 -22.88 -0.60 6.62
C THR A 161 -23.12 -0.72 8.13
N TYR A 162 -24.32 -0.35 8.61
CA TYR A 162 -24.70 -0.54 10.02
C TYR A 162 -24.50 -1.99 10.50
N LYS A 163 -24.90 -2.97 9.68
CA LYS A 163 -24.70 -4.41 9.97
C LYS A 163 -23.22 -4.77 10.09
N GLU A 164 -22.37 -4.19 9.25
CA GLU A 164 -20.91 -4.40 9.31
C GLU A 164 -20.30 -3.72 10.55
N ILE A 165 -20.76 -2.53 10.95
CA ILE A 165 -20.34 -1.89 12.19
C ILE A 165 -20.70 -2.78 13.40
N LYS A 166 -21.95 -3.22 13.52
CA LYS A 166 -22.40 -4.10 14.60
C LYS A 166 -21.63 -5.43 14.64
N LYS A 167 -21.38 -6.02 13.47
CA LYS A 167 -20.53 -7.22 13.36
C LYS A 167 -19.11 -6.96 13.85
N GLY A 168 -18.53 -5.82 13.47
CA GLY A 168 -17.19 -5.44 13.88
C GLY A 168 -17.09 -5.20 15.39
N GLU A 169 -18.01 -4.45 15.98
CA GLU A 169 -18.12 -4.24 17.43
C GLU A 169 -18.20 -5.58 18.20
N PHE A 170 -19.05 -6.50 17.74
CA PHE A 170 -19.15 -7.84 18.31
C PHE A 170 -17.82 -8.61 18.20
N LEU A 171 -17.14 -8.55 17.06
CA LEU A 171 -15.86 -9.24 16.86
C LEU A 171 -14.72 -8.61 17.68
N LEU A 172 -14.74 -7.30 17.94
CA LEU A 172 -13.80 -6.65 18.85
C LEU A 172 -13.97 -7.19 20.28
N GLN A 173 -15.20 -7.30 20.77
CA GLN A 173 -15.47 -7.89 22.08
C GLN A 173 -14.99 -9.36 22.15
N LYS A 174 -15.22 -10.13 21.08
CA LYS A 174 -14.72 -11.53 20.99
C LYS A 174 -13.20 -11.63 20.89
N LEU A 175 -12.51 -10.60 20.43
CA LEU A 175 -11.05 -10.49 20.48
C LEU A 175 -10.53 -10.10 21.88
N GLY A 176 -11.42 -9.76 22.82
CA GLY A 176 -11.05 -9.27 24.15
C GLY A 176 -10.84 -7.76 24.23
N ILE A 177 -11.21 -7.00 23.19
CA ILE A 177 -11.13 -5.53 23.21
C ILE A 177 -12.39 -4.98 23.88
N THR A 178 -12.23 -4.35 25.03
CA THR A 178 -13.32 -3.67 25.74
C THR A 178 -13.95 -2.57 24.88
N GLN A 179 -15.27 -2.45 24.95
CA GLN A 179 -16.00 -1.42 24.22
C GLN A 179 -15.54 -0.01 24.61
N GLY A 180 -15.33 0.84 23.61
CA GLY A 180 -14.85 2.22 23.79
C GLY A 180 -13.34 2.35 23.98
N SER A 181 -12.61 1.26 24.19
CA SER A 181 -11.15 1.29 24.29
C SER A 181 -10.51 1.60 22.94
N ARG A 182 -9.41 2.36 22.98
CA ARG A 182 -8.57 2.63 21.82
C ARG A 182 -7.64 1.45 21.59
N PHE A 183 -7.47 1.06 20.32
CA PHE A 183 -6.53 0.04 19.92
C PHE A 183 -5.65 0.52 18.77
N ILE A 184 -4.43 0.03 18.71
CA ILE A 184 -3.43 0.36 17.71
C ILE A 184 -3.16 -0.90 16.91
N CYS A 185 -3.20 -0.79 15.59
CA CYS A 185 -2.83 -1.89 14.72
C CYS A 185 -1.32 -1.87 14.47
N LEU A 186 -0.65 -3.01 14.60
CA LEU A 186 0.77 -3.17 14.30
C LEU A 186 0.96 -4.21 13.20
N LEU A 187 1.57 -3.84 12.08
CA LEU A 187 1.91 -4.75 10.99
C LEU A 187 3.39 -4.62 10.62
N VAL A 188 4.17 -5.61 11.05
CA VAL A 188 5.58 -5.72 10.67
C VAL A 188 5.71 -6.74 9.57
N ARG A 189 6.39 -6.36 8.50
CA ARG A 189 6.60 -7.20 7.32
C ARG A 189 7.64 -8.29 7.62
N ASP A 190 7.30 -9.52 7.23
CA ASP A 190 8.25 -10.62 7.13
C ASP A 190 8.25 -11.24 5.72
N SER A 191 9.28 -12.03 5.44
CA SER A 191 9.48 -12.69 4.14
C SER A 191 8.45 -13.77 3.83
N LYS A 192 7.82 -14.36 4.86
CA LYS A 192 6.97 -15.54 4.75
C LYS A 192 5.73 -15.29 3.91
N TYR A 193 5.15 -14.10 4.02
CA TYR A 193 3.98 -13.75 3.21
C TYR A 193 4.28 -13.80 1.70
N LEU A 194 5.40 -13.23 1.24
CA LEU A 194 5.73 -13.25 -0.18
C LEU A 194 6.16 -14.62 -0.67
N GLN A 195 6.93 -15.36 0.15
CA GLN A 195 7.34 -16.73 -0.20
C GLN A 195 6.12 -17.60 -0.51
N ILE A 196 5.09 -17.56 0.35
CA ILE A 196 3.87 -18.35 0.15
C ILE A 196 3.00 -17.79 -0.99
N GLN A 197 2.86 -16.46 -1.10
CA GLN A 197 1.93 -15.88 -2.09
C GLN A 197 2.50 -15.81 -3.51
N MET A 198 3.82 -15.69 -3.66
CA MET A 198 4.47 -15.48 -4.95
C MET A 198 5.31 -16.68 -5.42
N ASN A 199 5.42 -17.73 -4.59
CA ASN A 199 6.23 -18.91 -4.88
C ASN A 199 7.65 -18.54 -5.36
N ASN A 200 8.23 -17.50 -4.74
CA ASN A 200 9.58 -17.02 -4.95
C ASN A 200 10.33 -17.01 -3.61
N ASP A 201 11.65 -16.97 -3.62
CA ASP A 201 12.46 -16.99 -2.40
C ASP A 201 12.36 -15.71 -1.55
N GLY A 202 11.61 -14.70 -2.03
CA GLY A 202 11.42 -13.40 -1.38
C GLY A 202 12.70 -12.55 -1.31
N SER A 203 13.79 -12.98 -1.94
CA SER A 203 15.12 -12.36 -1.82
C SER A 203 15.12 -10.89 -2.23
N TYR A 204 14.39 -10.57 -3.30
CA TYR A 204 14.30 -9.23 -3.89
C TYR A 204 13.81 -8.16 -2.91
N ASP A 205 12.86 -8.50 -2.03
CA ASP A 205 12.22 -7.54 -1.12
C ASP A 205 12.69 -7.66 0.34
N ARG A 206 13.69 -8.52 0.63
CA ARG A 206 14.13 -8.81 2.00
C ARG A 206 14.61 -7.56 2.75
N TYR A 207 15.15 -6.57 2.04
CA TYR A 207 15.56 -5.30 2.63
C TYR A 207 14.43 -4.54 3.35
N ARG A 208 13.18 -4.83 3.01
CA ARG A 208 11.97 -4.23 3.60
C ARG A 208 11.48 -4.94 4.86
N ASP A 209 11.95 -6.14 5.12
CA ASP A 209 11.51 -6.92 6.27
C ASP A 209 12.10 -6.33 7.55
N ALA A 210 11.43 -6.57 8.69
CA ALA A 210 11.91 -6.12 9.99
C ALA A 210 11.58 -7.13 11.09
N ASN A 211 12.38 -7.16 12.14
CA ASN A 211 12.16 -8.05 13.26
C ASN A 211 11.07 -7.51 14.20
N ILE A 212 9.98 -8.27 14.37
CA ILE A 212 8.88 -7.93 15.28
C ILE A 212 9.35 -7.76 16.74
N VAL A 213 10.43 -8.44 17.15
CA VAL A 213 10.97 -8.34 18.52
C VAL A 213 11.42 -6.91 18.83
N ASN A 214 11.88 -6.15 17.84
CA ASN A 214 12.30 -4.75 18.04
C ASN A 214 11.12 -3.84 18.42
N TYR A 215 9.87 -4.31 18.33
CA TYR A 215 8.69 -3.54 18.69
C TYR A 215 8.22 -3.82 20.13
N ASN A 216 8.85 -4.75 20.87
CA ASN A 216 8.39 -5.16 22.20
C ASN A 216 8.32 -4.00 23.20
N GLU A 217 9.33 -3.12 23.20
CA GLU A 217 9.36 -1.92 24.05
C GLU A 217 8.25 -0.94 23.67
N ALA A 218 8.06 -0.68 22.37
CA ALA A 218 6.98 0.17 21.87
C ALA A 218 5.58 -0.41 22.20
N ILE A 219 5.40 -1.73 22.10
CA ILE A 219 4.17 -2.41 22.51
C ILE A 219 3.94 -2.20 24.01
N THR A 220 4.98 -2.40 24.83
CA THR A 220 4.91 -2.21 26.28
C THR A 220 4.53 -0.77 26.63
N LEU A 221 5.18 0.22 26.02
CA LEU A 221 4.85 1.65 26.15
C LEU A 221 3.37 1.91 25.86
N LEU A 222 2.84 1.39 24.76
CA LEU A 222 1.44 1.58 24.37
C LEU A 222 0.47 0.93 25.37
N THR A 223 0.75 -0.30 25.79
CA THR A 223 -0.09 -1.00 26.76
C THR A 223 -0.08 -0.33 28.14
N ASN A 224 1.06 0.22 28.58
CA ASN A 224 1.16 0.99 29.82
C ASN A 224 0.34 2.30 29.76
N LYS A 225 0.16 2.87 28.56
CA LYS A 225 -0.74 4.01 28.31
C LYS A 225 -2.20 3.59 28.11
N GLY A 226 -2.54 2.32 28.32
CA GLY A 226 -3.91 1.79 28.25
C GLY A 226 -4.43 1.47 26.85
N TYR A 227 -3.56 1.44 25.83
CA TYR A 227 -3.95 1.05 24.48
C TYR A 227 -3.90 -0.46 24.31
N TYR A 228 -4.91 -1.02 23.64
CA TYR A 228 -4.77 -2.36 23.07
C TYR A 228 -3.80 -2.31 21.87
N VAL A 229 -2.98 -3.33 21.70
CA VAL A 229 -2.13 -3.50 20.53
C VAL A 229 -2.52 -4.76 19.78
N VAL A 230 -3.00 -4.59 18.55
CA VAL A 230 -3.48 -5.67 17.68
C VAL A 230 -2.44 -5.93 16.60
N ARG A 231 -1.73 -7.06 16.71
CA ARG A 231 -0.78 -7.48 15.68
C ARG A 231 -1.51 -8.04 14.47
N MET A 232 -1.40 -7.32 13.35
CA MET A 232 -2.01 -7.66 12.07
C MET A 232 -1.15 -8.62 11.26
N GLY A 233 -1.76 -9.30 10.29
CA GLY A 233 -1.05 -10.18 9.37
C GLY A 233 -1.95 -11.23 8.73
N LYS A 234 -1.50 -11.83 7.63
CA LYS A 234 -2.17 -12.99 7.00
C LYS A 234 -1.39 -14.28 7.20
N VAL A 235 -0.08 -14.17 7.04
CA VAL A 235 0.91 -15.21 7.24
C VAL A 235 2.02 -14.50 7.98
N VAL A 236 2.37 -15.00 9.15
CA VAL A 236 3.47 -14.46 9.94
C VAL A 236 4.42 -15.59 10.32
N ASP A 237 5.70 -15.28 10.43
CA ASP A 237 6.70 -16.29 10.72
C ASP A 237 6.74 -16.70 12.19
N LYS A 238 6.75 -15.70 13.07
CA LYS A 238 6.86 -15.88 14.52
C LYS A 238 5.55 -15.52 15.21
N LYS A 239 5.21 -16.17 16.33
CA LYS A 239 4.17 -15.69 17.24
C LYS A 239 4.65 -14.47 17.99
N LEU A 240 3.74 -13.58 18.39
CA LEU A 240 4.07 -12.49 19.28
C LEU A 240 3.96 -13.01 20.71
N ASP A 241 5.11 -13.28 21.33
CA ASP A 241 5.18 -13.83 22.68
C ASP A 241 5.36 -12.70 23.70
N LEU A 242 4.30 -11.92 23.90
CA LEU A 242 4.20 -10.92 24.96
C LEU A 242 3.00 -11.24 25.83
N LYS A 243 3.25 -11.62 27.09
CA LYS A 243 2.19 -11.93 28.06
C LYS A 243 1.60 -10.64 28.62
N ASN A 244 0.64 -10.06 27.89
CA ASN A 244 -0.11 -8.88 28.33
C ASN A 244 -1.53 -8.94 27.75
N ASN A 245 -2.55 -8.75 28.60
CA ASN A 245 -3.96 -8.85 28.22
C ASN A 245 -4.42 -7.78 27.20
N LEU A 246 -3.64 -6.70 27.04
CA LEU A 246 -3.88 -5.66 26.04
C LEU A 246 -3.22 -5.97 24.69
N VAL A 247 -2.45 -7.06 24.58
CA VAL A 247 -1.78 -7.48 23.35
C VAL A 247 -2.55 -8.63 22.70
N ILE A 248 -2.91 -8.46 21.43
CA ILE A 248 -3.70 -9.43 20.67
C ILE A 248 -2.92 -9.84 19.42
N ASP A 249 -2.48 -11.09 19.36
CA ASP A 249 -1.84 -11.68 18.17
C ASP A 249 -2.88 -12.08 17.11
N TYR A 250 -3.59 -11.09 16.57
CA TYR A 250 -4.68 -11.28 15.60
C TYR A 250 -4.22 -12.06 14.35
N ALA A 251 -2.97 -11.89 13.92
CA ALA A 251 -2.39 -12.62 12.80
C ALA A 251 -2.46 -14.15 12.96
N ASN A 252 -2.39 -14.65 14.20
CA ASN A 252 -2.48 -16.08 14.55
C ASN A 252 -3.81 -16.46 15.20
N HIS A 253 -4.78 -15.54 15.23
CA HIS A 253 -6.04 -15.73 15.94
C HIS A 253 -7.11 -16.41 15.05
N PRO A 254 -7.95 -17.32 15.59
CA PRO A 254 -9.01 -18.00 14.81
C PRO A 254 -10.04 -17.06 14.17
N LEU A 255 -10.23 -15.86 14.74
CA LEU A 255 -11.15 -14.83 14.22
C LEU A 255 -10.60 -14.06 13.01
N ARG A 256 -9.36 -14.36 12.59
CA ARG A 256 -8.73 -13.72 11.43
C ARG A 256 -9.57 -13.93 10.17
N SER A 257 -9.99 -12.83 9.55
CA SER A 257 -10.87 -12.88 8.38
C SER A 257 -10.68 -11.66 7.49
N ASP A 258 -11.01 -11.81 6.20
CA ASP A 258 -10.96 -10.69 5.26
C ASP A 258 -11.81 -9.50 5.74
N PHE A 259 -12.91 -9.75 6.47
CA PHE A 259 -13.72 -8.71 7.08
C PHE A 259 -12.97 -7.96 8.18
N LEU A 260 -12.41 -8.70 9.14
CA LEU A 260 -11.79 -8.12 10.33
C LEU A 260 -10.44 -7.47 9.99
N ASP A 261 -9.74 -7.92 8.94
CA ASP A 261 -8.56 -7.26 8.36
C ASP A 261 -8.86 -5.80 7.99
N ILE A 262 -9.98 -5.56 7.29
CA ILE A 262 -10.39 -4.23 6.86
C ILE A 262 -11.00 -3.46 8.03
N PHE A 263 -11.80 -4.11 8.88
CA PHE A 263 -12.46 -3.45 10.00
C PHE A 263 -11.48 -2.91 11.04
N LEU A 264 -10.50 -3.72 11.47
CA LEU A 264 -9.46 -3.30 12.43
C LEU A 264 -8.62 -2.14 11.87
N ALA A 265 -8.14 -2.27 10.62
CA ALA A 265 -7.38 -1.23 9.94
C ALA A 265 -8.17 0.09 9.77
N ALA A 266 -9.49 0.00 9.69
CA ALA A 266 -10.37 1.15 9.53
C ALA A 266 -10.84 1.81 10.84
N HIS A 267 -10.62 1.17 12.00
CA HIS A 267 -11.15 1.65 13.30
C HIS A 267 -10.08 1.77 14.38
N CYS A 268 -8.83 1.45 14.08
CA CYS A 268 -7.72 1.70 14.99
C CYS A 268 -7.54 3.20 15.27
N TYR A 269 -6.96 3.51 16.43
CA TYR A 269 -6.59 4.87 16.81
C TYR A 269 -5.51 5.42 15.87
N PHE A 270 -4.47 4.62 15.62
CA PHE A 270 -3.55 4.77 14.50
C PHE A 270 -2.99 3.39 14.12
N PHE A 271 -2.30 3.34 12.99
CA PHE A 271 -1.73 2.12 12.43
C PHE A 271 -0.20 2.26 12.35
N ILE A 272 0.53 1.23 12.76
CA ILE A 272 1.98 1.12 12.64
C ILE A 272 2.28 0.07 11.57
N SER A 273 3.07 0.41 10.55
CA SER A 273 3.38 -0.48 9.42
C SER A 273 4.83 -0.36 8.99
N SER A 274 5.44 -1.43 8.50
CA SER A 274 6.76 -1.37 7.84
C SER A 274 6.67 -1.33 6.31
N SER A 275 5.80 -0.47 5.79
CA SER A 275 5.43 -0.36 4.37
C SER A 275 4.92 -1.68 3.76
N THR A 276 3.65 -1.99 4.01
CA THR A 276 3.00 -3.23 3.56
C THR A 276 1.78 -2.94 2.71
N GLY A 277 1.23 -3.92 2.01
CA GLY A 277 0.02 -3.67 1.21
C GLY A 277 -1.20 -3.24 2.03
N LEU A 278 -1.34 -3.70 3.28
CA LEU A 278 -2.55 -3.46 4.07
C LEU A 278 -2.62 -2.00 4.58
N ASP A 279 -1.49 -1.30 4.67
CA ASP A 279 -1.47 0.09 5.12
C ASP A 279 -2.13 1.09 4.15
N CYS A 280 -2.51 0.63 2.95
CA CYS A 280 -3.40 1.40 2.09
C CYS A 280 -4.78 1.62 2.70
N ILE A 281 -5.27 0.68 3.53
CA ILE A 281 -6.60 0.72 4.13
C ILE A 281 -6.76 1.83 5.17
N PRO A 282 -5.90 1.93 6.21
CA PRO A 282 -5.97 3.05 7.14
C PRO A 282 -5.84 4.37 6.37
N ARG A 283 -4.95 4.44 5.37
CA ARG A 283 -4.76 5.63 4.54
C ARG A 283 -6.03 6.07 3.80
N ILE A 284 -6.68 5.19 3.02
CA ILE A 284 -7.88 5.55 2.24
C ILE A 284 -9.14 5.78 3.10
N LEU A 285 -9.10 5.36 4.37
CA LEU A 285 -10.17 5.55 5.36
C LEU A 285 -9.85 6.64 6.38
N GLY A 286 -8.76 7.39 6.20
CA GLY A 286 -8.44 8.57 7.00
C GLY A 286 -7.90 8.26 8.40
N ARG A 287 -7.34 7.08 8.64
CA ARG A 287 -6.66 6.74 9.90
C ARG A 287 -5.20 7.17 9.89
N PRO A 288 -4.67 7.68 11.02
CA PRO A 288 -3.28 8.04 11.10
C PRO A 288 -2.34 6.85 10.92
N LEU A 289 -1.21 7.06 10.25
CA LEU A 289 -0.24 6.01 9.93
C LEU A 289 1.18 6.42 10.32
N LEU A 290 1.82 5.59 11.15
CA LEU A 290 3.25 5.62 11.45
C LEU A 290 3.96 4.54 10.64
N LEU A 291 4.89 4.93 9.77
CA LEU A 291 5.74 3.97 9.08
C LEU A 291 7.10 3.80 9.75
N THR A 292 7.45 2.58 10.08
CA THR A 292 8.76 2.22 10.63
C THR A 292 9.55 1.42 9.60
N ASN A 293 10.87 1.35 9.74
CA ASN A 293 11.74 0.58 8.87
C ASN A 293 11.51 0.90 7.38
N TYR A 294 11.26 2.17 7.06
CA TYR A 294 10.90 2.58 5.72
C TYR A 294 12.14 2.72 4.83
N PRO A 295 12.31 1.95 3.75
CA PRO A 295 13.43 2.16 2.84
C PRO A 295 13.20 3.43 2.03
N LEU A 296 14.09 4.42 2.16
CA LEU A 296 13.98 5.67 1.38
C LEU A 296 14.05 5.45 -0.14
N SER A 297 14.66 4.34 -0.58
CA SER A 297 14.65 3.93 -1.99
C SER A 297 13.25 3.60 -2.53
N ASP A 298 12.30 3.26 -1.66
CA ASP A 298 10.91 2.97 -2.00
C ASP A 298 9.99 4.19 -1.82
N PHE A 299 10.59 5.35 -1.49
CA PHE A 299 9.86 6.57 -1.19
C PHE A 299 9.10 7.07 -2.41
N ASN A 300 7.78 7.01 -2.30
CA ASN A 300 6.85 7.56 -3.29
C ASN A 300 5.91 8.47 -2.53
N PHE A 301 5.73 9.72 -2.96
CA PHE A 301 4.89 10.73 -2.30
C PHE A 301 3.59 10.13 -1.80
N THR A 302 3.54 9.86 -0.50
CA THR A 302 2.44 9.16 0.13
C THR A 302 2.18 9.86 1.46
N ASN A 303 0.93 10.26 1.66
CA ASN A 303 0.54 10.99 2.85
C ASN A 303 0.54 10.04 4.06
N TYR A 304 1.65 10.02 4.78
CA TYR A 304 1.78 9.42 6.09
C TYR A 304 1.83 10.53 7.13
N ASP A 305 1.43 10.24 8.36
CA ASP A 305 1.51 11.20 9.47
C ASP A 305 2.92 11.31 10.02
N MET A 306 3.57 10.16 10.11
CA MET A 306 4.91 10.06 10.65
C MET A 306 5.62 8.86 10.05
N TYR A 307 6.94 8.93 9.92
CA TYR A 307 7.75 7.78 9.60
C TYR A 307 9.16 7.86 10.17
N ILE A 308 9.84 6.72 10.19
CA ILE A 308 11.28 6.62 10.39
C ILE A 308 11.88 5.74 9.28
N PRO A 309 12.91 6.22 8.56
CA PRO A 309 13.54 5.45 7.52
C PRO A 309 14.47 4.37 8.11
N LYS A 310 14.75 3.32 7.32
CA LYS A 310 15.94 2.50 7.56
C LYS A 310 17.18 3.34 7.29
N LEU A 311 18.21 3.15 8.12
CA LEU A 311 19.54 3.69 7.85
C LEU A 311 20.23 2.80 6.81
N VAL A 312 21.28 3.33 6.18
CA VAL A 312 22.08 2.58 5.22
C VAL A 312 23.55 2.67 5.63
N ARG A 313 24.22 1.52 5.71
CA ARG A 313 25.65 1.41 5.97
C ARG A 313 26.39 1.08 4.67
N SER A 314 27.44 1.83 4.38
CA SER A 314 28.42 1.46 3.35
C SER A 314 29.36 0.41 3.93
N ILE A 315 29.37 -0.81 3.38
CA ILE A 315 30.29 -1.87 3.84
C ILE A 315 31.74 -1.52 3.50
N ASN A 316 31.97 -0.81 2.40
CA ASN A 316 33.33 -0.43 1.98
C ASN A 316 33.96 0.62 2.88
N GLU A 317 33.16 1.56 3.39
CA GLU A 317 33.63 2.69 4.20
C GLU A 317 33.35 2.48 5.70
N ASP A 318 32.70 1.37 6.05
CA ASP A 318 32.22 1.02 7.40
C ASP A 318 31.58 2.19 8.17
N ARG A 319 30.75 2.96 7.48
CA ARG A 319 30.01 4.10 8.05
C ARG A 319 28.57 4.14 7.59
N LEU A 320 27.74 4.83 8.37
CA LEU A 320 26.42 5.22 7.93
C LEU A 320 26.50 6.29 6.84
N LEU A 321 25.61 6.18 5.86
CA LEU A 321 25.44 7.19 4.83
C LEU A 321 24.58 8.34 5.35
N THR A 322 24.85 9.55 4.86
CA THR A 322 23.96 10.69 5.09
C THR A 322 22.68 10.52 4.28
N PHE A 323 21.61 11.20 4.69
CA PHE A 323 20.34 11.14 3.96
C PHE A 323 20.48 11.72 2.55
N ASN A 324 21.34 12.74 2.36
CA ASN A 324 21.66 13.31 1.06
C ASN A 324 22.28 12.26 0.11
N GLU A 325 23.27 11.50 0.59
CA GLU A 325 23.88 10.41 -0.20
C GLU A 325 22.84 9.37 -0.64
N ILE A 326 21.94 8.97 0.27
CA ILE A 326 20.87 8.02 -0.01
C ILE A 326 19.90 8.60 -1.06
N PHE A 327 19.53 9.87 -0.92
CA PHE A 327 18.61 10.55 -1.83
C PHE A 327 19.15 10.69 -3.26
N LEU A 328 20.41 11.08 -3.41
CA LEU A 328 21.06 11.19 -4.72
C LEU A 328 21.02 9.85 -5.48
N ILE A 329 21.32 8.76 -4.78
CA ILE A 329 21.32 7.43 -5.37
C ILE A 329 19.90 6.92 -5.65
N PHE A 330 18.95 7.16 -4.74
CA PHE A 330 17.53 6.89 -5.00
C PHE A 330 17.05 7.58 -6.28
N HIS A 331 17.35 8.87 -6.46
CA HIS A 331 16.96 9.63 -7.65
C HIS A 331 17.51 9.02 -8.94
N ALA A 332 18.80 8.65 -8.92
CA ALA A 332 19.45 8.01 -10.05
C ALA A 332 18.77 6.68 -10.41
N TYR A 333 18.41 5.85 -9.42
CA TYR A 333 17.72 4.59 -9.65
C TYR A 333 16.29 4.77 -10.15
N LYS A 334 15.57 5.76 -9.62
CA LYS A 334 14.20 6.06 -10.05
C LYS A 334 14.14 6.47 -11.51
N LYS A 335 15.10 7.28 -12.00
CA LYS A 335 15.23 7.62 -13.43
C LYS A 335 15.43 6.39 -14.33
N GLN A 336 16.00 5.32 -13.80
CA GLN A 336 16.25 4.07 -14.53
C GLN A 336 15.11 3.04 -14.37
N GLY A 337 14.04 3.36 -13.63
CA GLY A 337 12.95 2.44 -13.35
C GLY A 337 13.33 1.25 -12.45
N VAL A 338 14.42 1.36 -11.69
CA VAL A 338 14.98 0.29 -10.86
C VAL A 338 14.53 0.46 -9.40
N ARG A 339 14.19 -0.65 -8.72
CA ARG A 339 13.93 -0.68 -7.27
C ARG A 339 15.13 -1.26 -6.49
N GLY A 340 15.06 -1.15 -5.17
CA GLY A 340 16.09 -1.40 -4.13
C GLY A 340 17.24 -2.39 -4.39
N PRO A 341 17.07 -3.57 -5.00
CA PRO A 341 18.14 -4.58 -5.04
C PRO A 341 19.37 -4.27 -5.90
N LYS A 342 19.40 -3.23 -6.74
CA LYS A 342 20.69 -2.80 -7.33
C LYS A 342 21.60 -2.08 -6.34
N MET A 343 21.10 -1.67 -5.17
CA MET A 343 21.97 -1.14 -4.10
C MET A 343 22.93 -2.20 -3.52
N ILE A 344 22.66 -3.48 -3.78
CA ILE A 344 23.59 -4.59 -3.52
C ILE A 344 24.91 -4.38 -4.30
N ASN A 345 24.88 -3.76 -5.49
CA ASN A 345 26.09 -3.47 -6.26
C ASN A 345 27.00 -2.44 -5.59
N HIS A 346 26.46 -1.57 -4.73
CA HIS A 346 27.24 -0.61 -3.94
C HIS A 346 27.81 -1.23 -2.65
N LYS A 347 27.54 -2.51 -2.37
CA LYS A 347 27.84 -3.16 -1.08
C LYS A 347 27.26 -2.35 0.08
N TRP A 348 25.99 -1.99 -0.03
CA TRP A 348 25.26 -1.27 1.00
C TRP A 348 24.32 -2.20 1.75
N GLU A 349 24.18 -1.95 3.05
CA GLU A 349 23.32 -2.69 3.94
C GLU A 349 22.25 -1.79 4.54
N PHE A 350 21.00 -2.22 4.47
CA PHE A 350 19.90 -1.56 5.18
C PHE A 350 19.89 -1.99 6.63
N ILE A 351 19.98 -1.02 7.53
CA ILE A 351 19.96 -1.23 8.97
C ILE A 351 18.52 -1.05 9.47
N GLU A 352 18.01 -2.05 10.19
CA GLU A 352 16.72 -1.96 10.86
C GLU A 352 16.72 -0.86 11.91
N ASN A 353 15.56 -0.24 12.14
CA ASN A 353 15.40 0.65 13.28
C ASN A 353 15.54 -0.13 14.58
N THR A 354 16.29 0.44 15.52
CA THR A 354 16.50 -0.11 16.85
C THR A 354 15.20 -0.07 17.66
N PRO A 355 15.06 -0.88 18.74
CA PRO A 355 13.91 -0.79 19.63
C PRO A 355 13.66 0.62 20.17
N ASP A 356 14.73 1.35 20.49
CA ASP A 356 14.68 2.75 20.92
C ASP A 356 14.16 3.68 19.81
N ASP A 357 14.62 3.53 18.56
CA ASP A 357 14.11 4.33 17.42
C ASP A 357 12.60 4.15 17.24
N ILE A 358 12.13 2.90 17.31
CA ILE A 358 10.72 2.54 17.14
C ILE A 358 9.90 3.09 18.31
N THR A 359 10.37 2.91 19.53
CA THR A 359 9.68 3.37 20.75
C THR A 359 9.55 4.90 20.78
N ASN A 360 10.63 5.60 20.46
CA ASN A 360 10.63 7.07 20.35
C ASN A 360 9.67 7.56 19.26
N ALA A 361 9.64 6.93 18.08
CA ALA A 361 8.71 7.30 17.01
C ALA A 361 7.25 7.01 17.38
N VAL A 362 6.97 5.93 18.10
CA VAL A 362 5.63 5.62 18.63
C VAL A 362 5.21 6.66 19.66
N GLU A 363 6.10 7.09 20.55
CA GLU A 363 5.80 8.15 21.50
C GLU A 363 5.57 9.50 20.81
N ASP A 364 6.39 9.86 19.82
CA ASP A 364 6.20 11.05 18.99
C ASP A 364 4.83 11.02 18.28
N MET A 365 4.41 9.86 17.77
CA MET A 365 3.11 9.70 17.13
C MET A 365 1.96 9.88 18.13
N VAL A 366 2.05 9.28 19.32
CA VAL A 366 1.05 9.47 20.39
C VAL A 366 0.98 10.95 20.79
N HIS A 367 2.14 11.58 20.99
CA HIS A 367 2.23 13.00 21.32
C HIS A 367 1.57 13.86 20.22
N TYR A 368 1.92 13.63 18.96
CA TYR A 368 1.37 14.34 17.80
C TYR A 368 -0.16 14.24 17.71
N LEU A 369 -0.72 13.06 17.99
CA LEU A 369 -2.18 12.86 17.97
C LEU A 369 -2.90 13.48 19.17
N SER A 370 -2.20 13.69 20.30
CA SER A 370 -2.74 14.40 21.47
C SER A 370 -2.54 15.91 21.42
N ASN A 371 -1.41 16.36 20.89
CA ASN A 371 -0.90 17.73 20.92
C ASN A 371 -0.40 18.09 19.51
N GLN A 372 -1.08 19.00 18.84
CA GLN A 372 -0.75 19.38 17.45
C GLN A 372 0.35 20.46 17.37
N THR A 373 0.97 20.83 18.49
CA THR A 373 2.01 21.86 18.55
C THR A 373 3.35 21.29 18.11
N ILE A 374 3.97 21.96 17.14
CA ILE A 374 5.31 21.64 16.61
C ILE A 374 6.28 22.65 17.18
N THR A 375 7.42 22.18 17.71
CA THR A 375 8.45 23.09 18.23
C THR A 375 9.31 23.68 17.10
N ASN A 376 10.00 24.79 17.36
CA ASN A 376 10.92 25.37 16.37
C ASN A 376 12.11 24.44 16.06
N GLU A 377 12.60 23.68 17.05
CA GLU A 377 13.65 22.67 16.86
C GLU A 377 13.19 21.60 15.86
N GLU A 378 11.97 21.09 16.02
CA GLU A 378 11.39 20.09 15.12
C GLU A 378 11.29 20.61 13.68
N LYS A 379 10.85 21.86 13.50
CA LYS A 379 10.80 22.49 12.17
C LYS A 379 12.18 22.54 11.51
N ILE A 380 13.20 22.96 12.26
CA ILE A 380 14.59 23.04 11.75
C ILE A 380 15.09 21.64 11.34
N LEU A 381 14.90 20.63 12.19
CA LEU A 381 15.33 19.25 11.91
C LEU A 381 14.69 18.71 10.63
N GLN A 382 13.38 18.95 10.47
CA GLN A 382 12.68 18.51 9.28
C GLN A 382 13.16 19.24 8.03
N SER A 383 13.31 20.58 8.09
CA SER A 383 13.82 21.35 6.96
C SER A 383 15.17 20.81 6.47
N LYS A 384 16.10 20.51 7.40
CA LYS A 384 17.40 19.90 7.05
C LYS A 384 17.25 18.53 6.39
N PHE A 385 16.34 17.69 6.88
CA PHE A 385 16.10 16.39 6.28
C PHE A 385 15.57 16.50 4.84
N TRP A 386 14.66 17.44 4.59
CA TRP A 386 13.99 17.60 3.29
C TRP A 386 14.75 18.47 2.30
N GLU A 387 15.71 19.28 2.75
CA GLU A 387 16.53 20.16 1.92
C GLU A 387 17.20 19.42 0.75
N TYR A 388 17.69 18.21 1.00
CA TYR A 388 18.40 17.39 0.01
C TYR A 388 17.48 16.43 -0.77
N PHE A 389 16.16 16.53 -0.61
CA PHE A 389 15.24 15.65 -1.30
C PHE A 389 15.23 15.95 -2.82
N PRO A 390 15.47 14.97 -3.70
CA PRO A 390 15.93 15.21 -5.08
C PRO A 390 14.79 15.41 -6.09
N LEU A 391 13.57 15.60 -5.60
CA LEU A 391 12.37 15.78 -6.41
C LEU A 391 11.68 17.08 -5.99
N PRO A 392 11.13 17.86 -6.93
CA PRO A 392 10.26 18.96 -6.56
C PRO A 392 9.13 18.35 -5.72
N LEU A 393 9.10 18.70 -4.42
CA LEU A 393 7.96 18.39 -3.60
C LEU A 393 6.76 19.07 -4.30
N PRO A 394 5.66 18.36 -4.58
CA PRO A 394 4.54 18.93 -5.31
C PRO A 394 4.00 20.21 -4.63
N ILE A 395 4.26 20.38 -3.33
CA ILE A 395 4.12 21.62 -2.57
C ILE A 395 5.33 21.77 -1.60
N PRO A 396 5.81 22.99 -1.31
CA PRO A 396 6.81 23.25 -0.26
C PRO A 396 6.52 22.55 1.08
N TYR A 397 7.60 22.16 1.76
CA TYR A 397 7.56 21.40 3.02
C TYR A 397 6.72 22.09 4.11
N ASP A 398 6.87 23.40 4.21
CA ASP A 398 6.27 24.33 5.18
C ASP A 398 4.77 24.55 4.98
N GLU A 399 4.25 24.37 3.76
CA GLU A 399 2.84 24.61 3.49
C GLU A 399 1.95 23.36 3.60
N ILE A 400 2.39 22.14 3.22
CA ILE A 400 1.43 21.01 3.02
C ILE A 400 1.89 19.59 3.46
N THR A 401 3.14 19.33 3.84
CA THR A 401 3.53 17.92 4.12
C THR A 401 3.24 17.47 5.55
N LYS A 402 2.17 16.69 5.73
CA LYS A 402 1.97 15.84 6.92
C LYS A 402 3.03 14.75 7.06
N LEU A 403 3.86 14.56 6.05
CA LEU A 403 4.89 13.53 6.02
C LEU A 403 6.08 13.95 6.87
N ARG A 404 6.02 13.59 8.15
CA ARG A 404 7.02 13.96 9.15
C ARG A 404 7.94 12.79 9.45
N VAL A 405 9.24 13.05 9.52
CA VAL A 405 10.12 12.10 10.20
C VAL A 405 9.91 12.24 11.71
N SER A 406 10.00 11.18 12.50
CA SER A 406 9.98 11.33 13.98
C SER A 406 11.04 12.35 14.42
N PRO A 407 10.69 13.38 15.20
CA PRO A 407 11.65 14.39 15.64
C PRO A 407 12.74 13.81 16.54
N ARG A 408 12.42 12.85 17.40
CA ARG A 408 13.44 12.17 18.22
C ARG A 408 14.40 11.35 17.36
N PHE A 409 13.91 10.72 16.29
CA PHE A 409 14.76 10.04 15.32
C PHE A 409 15.73 11.01 14.63
N LEU A 410 15.23 12.15 14.13
CA LEU A 410 16.09 13.17 13.50
C LEU A 410 17.13 13.73 14.45
N LYS A 411 16.75 13.96 15.72
CA LYS A 411 17.66 14.44 16.76
C LYS A 411 18.77 13.43 17.06
N LYS A 412 18.41 12.14 17.19
CA LYS A 412 19.37 11.06 17.42
C LYS A 412 20.38 10.90 16.28
N TYR A 413 19.92 11.02 15.04
CA TYR A 413 20.74 10.88 13.84
C TYR A 413 21.08 12.22 13.18
N TYR A 414 21.23 13.28 13.98
CA TYR A 414 21.48 14.64 13.49
C TYR A 414 22.73 14.75 12.60
N SER A 415 23.77 13.96 12.87
CA SER A 415 24.99 13.92 12.06
C SER A 415 24.77 13.45 10.62
N LEU A 416 23.65 12.76 10.33
CA LEU A 416 23.31 12.27 8.99
C LEU A 416 22.50 13.29 8.16
N LEU A 417 22.17 14.46 8.73
CA LEU A 417 21.40 15.54 8.07
C LEU A 417 22.30 16.53 7.30
N GLN A 418 23.42 16.05 6.78
CA GLN A 418 24.43 16.84 6.05
C GLN A 418 24.50 16.45 4.57
#